data_AF-A0A935XLG1-F1
#
_entry.id   AF-A0A935XLG1-F1
#
_cell.length_a   1.000
_cell.length_b   1.000
_cell.length_c   1.000
_cell.angle_alpha   90.00
_cell.angle_beta   90.00
_cell.angle_gamma   90.00
#
_symmetry.space_group_name_H-M   'P 1'
#
loop_
_entity.id
_entity.type
_entity.pdbx_description
1 polymer ?
#
loop_
_entity_poly.entity_id
_entity_poly.type
_entity_poly.pdbx_seq_one_letter_code
_entity_poly.pdbx_strand_id
1 'polypeptide(L)'
;MSNTLTIAQLWRRLLIDVELARNYPLASFDVVGAQARNPILERLLPSLLLVKAVAVLDAAISEYVASRGLSIPRGTYGTSLNGKIEFLVDESIFPDGDDLHRIRDVRNVIAHDANGDTTWSALDNDIGTLNGALKTLGFVGDPPRLEFFAERRTMDKPDRPDALFGFRHVFGVKEDSRLVATVEHKQYVMKDDT
;
A
#
# COMPACT_ATOMS: atom_id res chain seq x y z
N MET A 1 6.45 14.56 -21.61
CA MET A 1 6.79 14.78 -20.20
C MET A 1 6.23 13.60 -19.42
N SER A 2 7.08 12.76 -18.82
CA SER A 2 6.59 11.67 -17.97
C SER A 2 5.97 12.28 -16.72
N ASN A 3 4.71 11.97 -16.44
CA ASN A 3 3.98 12.53 -15.30
C ASN A 3 4.41 11.77 -14.05
N THR A 4 5.55 12.13 -13.46
CA THR A 4 6.06 11.50 -12.24
C THR A 4 5.13 11.87 -11.08
N LEU A 5 4.63 10.85 -10.38
CA LEU A 5 3.77 11.05 -9.21
C LEU A 5 4.55 11.74 -8.08
N THR A 6 3.91 12.64 -7.35
CA THR A 6 4.49 13.25 -6.14
C THR A 6 4.56 12.24 -5.00
N ILE A 7 5.40 12.50 -4.00
CA ILE A 7 5.48 11.67 -2.77
C ILE A 7 4.11 11.50 -2.12
N ALA A 8 3.32 12.59 -2.01
CA ALA A 8 1.98 12.54 -1.48
C ALA A 8 1.05 11.62 -2.27
N GLN A 9 1.14 11.63 -3.61
CA GLN A 9 0.35 10.75 -4.47
C GLN A 9 0.79 9.29 -4.36
N LEU A 10 2.09 9.02 -4.25
CA LEU A 10 2.63 7.67 -4.03
C LEU A 10 2.18 7.11 -2.69
N TRP A 11 2.28 7.92 -1.63
CA TRP A 11 1.84 7.53 -0.29
C TRP A 11 0.33 7.26 -0.24
N ARG A 12 -0.48 8.16 -0.79
CA ARG A 12 -1.94 7.97 -0.87
C ARG A 12 -2.31 6.70 -1.64
N ARG A 13 -1.63 6.42 -2.76
CA ARG A 13 -1.86 5.19 -3.52
C ARG A 13 -1.49 3.94 -2.73
N LEU A 14 -0.40 3.98 -1.96
CA LEU A 14 -0.03 2.89 -1.07
C LEU A 14 -1.12 2.63 -0.02
N LEU A 15 -1.66 3.66 0.62
CA LEU A 15 -2.74 3.48 1.61
C LEU A 15 -3.99 2.84 0.99
N ILE A 16 -4.33 3.20 -0.24
CA ILE A 16 -5.42 2.54 -1.00
C ILE A 16 -5.09 1.08 -1.28
N ASP A 17 -3.85 0.77 -1.71
CA ASP A 17 -3.39 -0.60 -1.93
C ASP A 17 -3.48 -1.43 -0.64
N VAL A 18 -3.10 -0.85 0.51
CA VAL A 18 -3.22 -1.48 1.84
C VAL A 18 -4.67 -1.80 2.17
N GLU A 19 -5.59 -0.86 1.97
CA GLU A 19 -7.02 -1.06 2.25
C GLU A 19 -7.64 -2.13 1.36
N LEU A 20 -7.32 -2.14 0.07
CA LEU A 20 -7.75 -3.19 -0.86
C LEU A 20 -7.17 -4.55 -0.47
N ALA A 21 -5.87 -4.61 -0.19
CA ALA A 21 -5.17 -5.83 0.18
C ALA A 21 -5.64 -6.38 1.53
N ARG A 22 -6.10 -5.57 2.47
CA ARG A 22 -6.67 -6.05 3.74
C ARG A 22 -8.02 -6.74 3.56
N ASN A 23 -8.76 -6.29 2.55
CA ASN A 23 -10.14 -6.68 2.29
C ASN A 23 -10.28 -7.59 1.06
N TYR A 24 -9.19 -8.13 0.51
CA TYR A 24 -9.26 -9.04 -0.66
C TYR A 24 -10.23 -10.22 -0.48
N PRO A 25 -10.45 -10.82 0.71
CA PRO A 25 -11.41 -11.92 0.83
C PRO A 25 -12.85 -11.49 0.54
N LEU A 26 -13.16 -10.20 0.72
CA LEU A 26 -14.48 -9.65 0.39
C LEU A 26 -14.66 -9.41 -1.13
N ALA A 27 -13.58 -9.55 -1.90
CA ALA A 27 -13.59 -9.44 -3.36
C ALA A 27 -13.81 -10.77 -4.08
N SER A 28 -13.86 -11.91 -3.37
CA SER A 28 -14.32 -13.16 -3.98
C SER A 28 -15.83 -13.29 -3.72
N PHE A 29 -16.61 -13.49 -4.77
CA PHE A 29 -18.07 -13.39 -4.68
C PHE A 29 -18.80 -14.74 -4.82
N ASP A 30 -18.02 -15.82 -4.96
CA ASP A 30 -18.51 -17.17 -5.26
C ASP A 30 -18.89 -18.00 -4.03
N VAL A 31 -18.54 -17.55 -2.82
CA VAL A 31 -18.76 -18.32 -1.59
C VAL A 31 -19.73 -17.59 -0.67
N VAL A 32 -20.86 -18.24 -0.37
CA VAL A 32 -21.78 -17.83 0.69
C VAL A 32 -21.15 -18.19 2.03
N GLY A 33 -20.67 -17.19 2.78
CA GLY A 33 -20.06 -17.37 4.10
C GLY A 33 -18.78 -16.55 4.29
N ALA A 34 -18.21 -16.60 5.50
CA ALA A 34 -16.91 -16.00 5.75
C ALA A 34 -15.85 -16.73 4.92
N GLN A 35 -15.20 -16.01 4.00
CA GLN A 35 -14.13 -16.61 3.21
C GLN A 35 -12.90 -16.81 4.07
N ALA A 36 -12.38 -18.03 4.04
CA ALA A 36 -11.09 -18.33 4.63
C ALA A 36 -10.03 -17.45 3.93
N ARG A 37 -9.27 -16.71 4.74
CA ARG A 37 -8.11 -15.96 4.26
C ARG A 37 -7.08 -16.94 3.68
N ASN A 38 -6.54 -16.62 2.52
CA ASN A 38 -5.50 -17.41 1.88
C ASN A 38 -4.17 -17.24 2.66
N PRO A 39 -3.63 -18.29 3.31
CA PRO A 39 -2.46 -18.16 4.17
C PRO A 39 -1.20 -17.70 3.42
N ILE A 40 -1.10 -17.97 2.12
CA ILE A 40 0.01 -17.49 1.29
C ILE A 40 -0.12 -15.97 1.12
N LEU A 41 -1.32 -15.46 0.85
CA LEU A 41 -1.56 -14.02 0.70
C LEU A 41 -1.40 -13.28 2.03
N GLU A 42 -1.87 -13.86 3.15
CA GLU A 42 -1.69 -13.27 4.48
C GLU A 42 -0.21 -13.12 4.86
N ARG A 43 0.66 -14.02 4.38
CA ARG A 43 2.10 -13.92 4.57
C ARG A 43 2.76 -12.91 3.64
N LEU A 44 2.38 -12.89 2.36
CA LEU A 44 3.08 -12.11 1.33
C LEU A 44 2.65 -10.64 1.28
N LEU A 45 1.35 -10.36 1.44
CA LEU A 45 0.80 -9.02 1.22
C LEU A 45 1.41 -7.97 2.18
N PRO A 46 1.51 -8.21 3.49
CA PRO A 46 2.11 -7.21 4.40
C PRO A 46 3.56 -6.88 4.02
N SER A 47 4.35 -7.89 3.68
CA SER A 47 5.76 -7.75 3.31
C SER A 47 5.95 -6.94 2.04
N LEU A 48 5.16 -7.22 1.00
CA LEU A 48 5.20 -6.46 -0.26
C LEU A 48 4.80 -5.00 -0.06
N LEU A 49 3.80 -4.74 0.79
CA LEU A 49 3.36 -3.39 1.11
C LEU A 49 4.40 -2.63 1.93
N LEU A 50 5.08 -3.29 2.88
CA LEU A 50 6.18 -2.69 3.64
C LEU A 50 7.34 -2.29 2.73
N VAL A 51 7.73 -3.15 1.79
CA VAL A 51 8.79 -2.83 0.82
C VAL A 51 8.43 -1.60 0.00
N LYS A 52 7.17 -1.51 -0.49
CA LYS A 52 6.68 -0.32 -1.18
C LYS A 52 6.70 0.92 -0.27
N ALA A 53 6.28 0.80 0.98
CA ALA A 53 6.25 1.89 1.94
C ALA A 53 7.65 2.49 2.18
N VAL A 54 8.64 1.63 2.40
CA VAL A 54 10.04 2.03 2.58
C VAL A 54 10.62 2.68 1.32
N ALA A 55 10.23 2.21 0.14
CA ALA A 55 10.64 2.85 -1.12
C ALA A 55 10.08 4.28 -1.26
N VAL A 56 8.85 4.54 -0.80
CA VAL A 56 8.27 5.89 -0.76
C VAL A 56 9.06 6.79 0.20
N LEU A 57 9.43 6.29 1.38
CA LEU A 57 10.27 7.04 2.32
C LEU A 57 11.64 7.39 1.72
N ASP A 58 12.33 6.44 1.08
CA ASP A 58 13.64 6.67 0.47
C ASP A 58 13.58 7.73 -0.64
N ALA A 59 12.53 7.67 -1.47
CA ALA A 59 12.25 8.71 -2.46
C ALA A 59 12.00 10.07 -1.80
N ALA A 60 11.20 10.11 -0.74
CA ALA A 60 10.86 11.32 -0.02
C ALA A 60 12.08 12.00 0.61
N ILE A 61 12.96 11.24 1.28
CA ILE A 61 14.19 11.80 1.84
C ILE A 61 15.07 12.38 0.73
N SER A 62 15.18 11.67 -0.39
CA SER A 62 15.96 12.14 -1.55
C SER A 62 15.42 13.46 -2.11
N GLU A 63 14.10 13.57 -2.24
CA GLU A 63 13.42 14.78 -2.70
C GLU A 63 13.53 15.93 -1.69
N TYR A 64 13.43 15.63 -0.39
CA TYR A 64 13.58 16.63 0.67
C TYR A 64 14.97 17.27 0.64
N VAL A 65 16.01 16.43 0.64
CA VAL A 65 17.41 16.87 0.59
C VAL A 65 17.65 17.74 -0.64
N ALA A 66 17.18 17.30 -1.81
CA ALA A 66 17.31 18.06 -3.05
C ALA A 66 16.56 19.40 -2.99
N SER A 67 15.31 19.43 -2.51
CA SER A 67 14.49 20.65 -2.44
C SER A 67 15.02 21.68 -1.45
N ARG A 68 15.75 21.24 -0.42
CA ARG A 68 16.41 22.10 0.57
C ARG A 68 17.83 22.51 0.19
N GLY A 69 18.35 22.04 -0.94
CA GLY A 69 19.74 22.29 -1.34
C GLY A 69 20.77 21.66 -0.41
N LEU A 70 20.36 20.64 0.37
CA LEU A 70 21.25 19.88 1.23
C LEU A 70 22.07 18.90 0.39
N SER A 71 23.28 18.60 0.83
CA SER A 71 24.15 17.60 0.18
C SER A 71 24.63 16.61 1.22
N ILE A 72 24.20 15.36 1.10
CA ILE A 72 24.63 14.27 1.99
C ILE A 72 26.11 13.95 1.71
N PRO A 73 27.03 14.13 2.68
CA PRO A 73 28.43 13.78 2.51
C PRO A 73 28.61 12.27 2.27
N ARG A 74 28.94 11.89 1.02
CA ARG A 74 29.07 10.46 0.63
C ARG A 74 30.14 9.71 1.42
N GLY A 75 31.19 10.39 1.88
CA GLY A 75 32.26 9.76 2.67
C GLY A 75 31.81 9.30 4.06
N THR A 76 30.84 10.00 4.66
CA THR A 76 30.34 9.71 6.01
C THR A 76 29.12 8.81 5.97
N TYR A 77 28.13 9.15 5.12
CA TYR A 77 26.82 8.49 5.11
C TYR A 77 26.64 7.52 3.94
N GLY A 78 27.39 7.67 2.85
CA GLY A 78 27.18 6.91 1.63
C GLY A 78 25.93 7.33 0.85
N THR A 79 25.29 6.39 0.15
CA THR A 79 24.10 6.64 -0.69
C THR A 79 22.89 5.78 -0.31
N SER A 80 23.02 4.96 0.72
CA SER A 80 21.97 4.02 1.16
C SER A 80 20.91 4.72 1.99
N LEU A 81 19.73 4.09 2.13
CA LEU A 81 18.69 4.57 3.03
C LEU A 81 19.20 4.68 4.48
N ASN A 82 20.12 3.81 4.91
CA ASN A 82 20.79 3.94 6.23
C ASN A 82 21.41 5.33 6.38
N GLY A 83 22.35 5.67 5.50
CA GLY A 83 23.06 6.94 5.59
C GLY A 83 22.15 8.15 5.45
N LYS A 84 21.10 8.04 4.64
CA LYS A 84 20.09 9.10 4.51
C LYS A 84 19.33 9.35 5.81
N ILE A 85 18.97 8.30 6.55
CA ILE A 85 18.31 8.43 7.86
C ILE A 85 19.28 9.06 8.87
N GLU A 86 20.49 8.51 8.99
CA GLU A 86 21.53 9.02 9.90
C GLU A 86 21.83 10.51 9.66
N PHE A 87 21.98 10.91 8.39
CA PHE A 87 22.19 12.31 8.03
C PHE A 87 21.04 13.21 8.52
N LEU A 88 19.79 12.78 8.36
CA LEU A 88 18.64 13.58 8.82
C LEU A 88 18.49 13.59 10.35
N VAL A 89 18.99 12.57 11.05
CA VAL A 89 19.08 12.57 12.51
C VAL A 89 20.15 13.56 12.98
N ASP A 90 21.34 13.54 12.38
CA ASP A 90 22.43 14.47 12.71
C ASP A 90 22.03 15.95 12.45
N GLU A 91 21.27 16.19 11.38
CA GLU A 91 20.69 17.51 11.08
C GLU A 91 19.47 17.88 11.96
N SER A 92 19.12 17.05 12.95
CA SER A 92 17.99 17.24 13.86
C SER A 92 16.62 17.37 13.16
N ILE A 93 16.52 16.83 11.93
CA ILE A 93 15.27 16.81 11.16
C ILE A 93 14.41 15.64 11.62
N PHE A 94 15.02 14.47 11.81
CA PHE A 94 14.39 13.36 12.51
C PHE A 94 14.80 13.38 13.98
N PRO A 95 13.84 13.51 14.93
CA PRO A 95 14.17 13.57 16.34
C PRO A 95 14.68 12.22 16.89
N ASP A 96 14.30 11.11 16.25
CA ASP A 96 14.76 9.76 16.56
C ASP A 96 14.74 8.93 15.25
N GLY A 97 15.84 8.22 14.97
CA GLY A 97 16.00 7.36 13.80
C GLY A 97 15.76 5.88 14.07
N ASP A 98 15.67 5.44 15.34
CA ASP A 98 15.71 4.03 15.73
C ASP A 98 14.58 3.22 15.08
N ASP A 99 13.35 3.75 15.10
CA ASP A 99 12.21 3.09 14.47
C ASP A 99 12.36 3.02 12.94
N LEU A 100 12.94 4.04 12.30
CA LEU A 100 13.19 4.03 10.86
C LEU A 100 14.29 3.03 10.47
N HIS A 101 15.32 2.89 11.31
CA HIS A 101 16.36 1.89 11.16
C HIS A 101 15.80 0.48 11.33
N ARG A 102 14.96 0.25 12.35
CA ARG A 102 14.25 -1.03 12.55
C ARG A 102 13.41 -1.38 11.32
N ILE A 103 12.60 -0.45 10.81
CA ILE A 103 11.75 -0.68 9.63
C ILE A 103 12.60 -1.00 8.38
N ARG A 104 13.70 -0.26 8.17
CA ARG A 104 14.65 -0.54 7.10
C ARG A 104 15.23 -1.96 7.22
N ASP A 105 15.59 -2.38 8.43
CA ASP A 105 16.19 -3.69 8.66
C ASP A 105 15.19 -4.81 8.41
N VAL A 106 13.94 -4.67 8.85
CA VAL A 106 12.86 -5.59 8.50
C VAL A 106 12.69 -5.68 6.97
N ARG A 107 12.70 -4.53 6.27
CA ARG A 107 12.66 -4.54 4.80
C ARG A 107 13.84 -5.28 4.18
N ASN A 108 15.06 -5.07 4.69
CA ASN A 108 16.25 -5.72 4.18
C ASN A 108 16.19 -7.24 4.38
N VAL A 109 15.68 -7.70 5.53
CA VAL A 109 15.42 -9.12 5.79
C VAL A 109 14.41 -9.67 4.79
N ILE A 110 13.25 -9.02 4.60
CA ILE A 110 12.24 -9.42 3.61
C ILE A 110 12.82 -9.48 2.18
N ALA A 111 13.72 -8.57 1.82
CA ALA A 111 14.28 -8.50 0.48
C ALA A 111 15.36 -9.55 0.20
N HIS A 112 16.00 -10.12 1.23
CA HIS A 112 17.17 -10.98 1.08
C HIS A 112 17.03 -12.37 1.72
N ASP A 113 16.11 -12.57 2.65
CA ASP A 113 15.83 -13.85 3.29
C ASP A 113 14.52 -14.43 2.74
N ALA A 114 14.57 -15.68 2.27
CA ALA A 114 13.38 -16.40 1.77
C ALA A 114 12.29 -16.58 2.84
N ASN A 115 12.67 -16.55 4.13
CA ASN A 115 11.77 -16.63 5.27
C ASN A 115 11.44 -15.26 5.87
N GLY A 116 12.01 -14.17 5.34
CA GLY A 116 11.70 -12.82 5.82
C GLY A 116 10.26 -12.44 5.51
N ASP A 117 9.47 -12.17 6.54
CA ASP A 117 8.11 -11.69 6.42
C ASP A 117 7.76 -10.63 7.48
N THR A 118 6.54 -10.08 7.38
CA THR A 118 5.96 -9.21 8.40
C THR A 118 4.48 -9.48 8.51
N THR A 119 3.89 -9.10 9.64
CA THR A 119 2.45 -9.27 9.89
C THR A 119 1.67 -8.02 9.52
N TRP A 120 0.35 -8.14 9.38
CA TRP A 120 -0.53 -6.98 9.20
C TRP A 120 -0.43 -5.97 10.36
N SER A 121 -0.35 -6.44 11.60
CA SER A 121 -0.23 -5.57 12.77
C SER A 121 1.13 -4.85 12.82
N ALA A 122 2.21 -5.52 12.44
CA ALA A 122 3.52 -4.88 12.32
C ALA A 122 3.53 -3.84 11.20
N LEU A 123 2.95 -4.16 10.04
CA LEU A 123 2.78 -3.21 8.95
C LEU A 123 1.96 -1.98 9.39
N ASP A 124 0.89 -2.13 10.16
CA ASP A 124 0.07 -1.00 10.63
C ASP A 124 0.87 -0.02 11.49
N ASN A 125 1.67 -0.56 12.42
CA ASN A 125 2.56 0.24 13.24
C ASN A 125 3.63 0.94 12.37
N ASP A 126 4.24 0.20 11.44
CA ASP A 126 5.27 0.74 10.55
C ASP A 126 4.71 1.84 9.63
N ILE A 127 3.50 1.69 9.09
CA ILE A 127 2.81 2.73 8.31
C ILE A 127 2.62 3.99 9.17
N GLY A 128 2.26 3.85 10.45
CA GLY A 128 2.14 4.97 11.37
C GLY A 128 3.46 5.74 11.52
N THR A 129 4.56 5.03 11.79
CA THR A 129 5.90 5.62 11.88
C THR A 129 6.32 6.30 10.57
N LEU A 130 6.13 5.62 9.43
CA LEU A 130 6.48 6.15 8.12
C LEU A 130 5.66 7.38 7.75
N ASN A 131 4.36 7.40 8.07
CA ASN A 131 3.52 8.59 7.89
C ASN A 131 4.03 9.75 8.73
N GLY A 132 4.41 9.49 9.99
CA GLY A 132 5.03 10.47 10.87
C GLY A 132 6.29 11.08 10.26
N ALA A 133 7.21 10.25 9.76
CA ALA A 133 8.42 10.72 9.08
C ALA A 133 8.11 11.56 7.83
N LEU A 134 7.18 11.10 6.98
CA LEU A 134 6.76 11.86 5.79
C LEU A 134 6.10 13.19 6.14
N LYS A 135 5.35 13.25 7.25
CA LYS A 135 4.75 14.47 7.78
C LYS A 135 5.82 15.43 8.31
N THR A 136 6.83 14.93 9.01
CA THR A 136 8.00 15.73 9.45
C THR A 136 8.75 16.35 8.27
N LEU A 137 8.89 15.62 7.16
CA LEU A 137 9.48 16.15 5.92
C LEU A 137 8.54 17.13 5.17
N GLY A 138 7.27 17.23 5.56
CA GLY A 138 6.28 18.13 4.96
C GLY A 138 5.63 17.60 3.67
N PHE A 139 5.76 16.31 3.36
CA PHE A 139 5.15 15.74 2.14
C PHE A 139 3.70 15.32 2.31
N VAL A 140 3.28 14.96 3.53
CA VAL A 140 1.93 14.46 3.81
C VAL A 140 1.35 15.08 5.08
N GLY A 141 0.02 15.06 5.18
CA GLY A 141 -0.71 15.42 6.39
C GLY A 141 -1.09 14.19 7.22
N ASP A 142 -2.24 14.28 7.89
CA ASP A 142 -2.84 13.12 8.53
C ASP A 142 -3.38 12.13 7.47
N PRO A 143 -3.34 10.81 7.74
CA PRO A 143 -3.86 9.82 6.82
C PRO A 143 -5.35 10.06 6.51
N PRO A 144 -5.78 9.92 5.25
CA PRO A 144 -7.19 10.04 4.91
C PRO A 144 -8.00 8.88 5.50
N ARG A 145 -9.30 9.11 5.71
CA ARG A 145 -10.23 8.04 6.10
C ARG A 145 -10.62 7.23 4.87
N LEU A 146 -10.06 6.04 4.76
CA LEU A 146 -10.37 5.08 3.71
C LEU A 146 -11.42 4.07 4.21
N GLU A 147 -12.36 3.72 3.33
CA GLU A 147 -13.42 2.76 3.60
C GLU A 147 -13.56 1.80 2.42
N PHE A 148 -13.35 0.51 2.66
CA PHE A 148 -13.62 -0.53 1.67
C PHE A 148 -15.13 -0.74 1.46
N PHE A 149 -15.53 -1.00 0.22
CA PHE A 149 -16.87 -1.49 -0.10
C PHE A 149 -16.81 -2.66 -1.09
N ALA A 150 -17.80 -3.54 -1.01
CA ALA A 150 -18.05 -4.60 -1.99
C ALA A 150 -19.55 -4.76 -2.19
N GLU A 151 -19.98 -4.82 -3.45
CA GLU A 151 -21.37 -4.92 -3.87
C GLU A 151 -21.50 -5.98 -4.98
N ARG A 152 -22.56 -6.79 -4.88
CA ARG A 152 -23.01 -7.67 -5.96
C ARG A 152 -24.32 -7.15 -6.51
N ARG A 153 -24.40 -6.96 -7.83
CA ARG A 153 -25.61 -6.51 -8.53
C ARG A 153 -25.99 -7.52 -9.62
N THR A 154 -27.25 -7.92 -9.66
CA THR A 154 -27.78 -8.71 -10.77
C THR A 154 -27.82 -7.87 -12.04
N MET A 155 -27.49 -8.47 -13.18
CA MET A 155 -27.60 -7.83 -14.49
C MET A 155 -29.00 -8.06 -15.06
N ASP A 156 -29.76 -7.00 -15.28
CA ASP A 156 -31.12 -7.07 -15.86
C ASP A 156 -31.14 -7.76 -17.23
N LYS A 157 -30.05 -7.58 -17.99
CA LYS A 157 -29.81 -8.29 -19.25
C LYS A 157 -28.32 -8.65 -19.33
N PRO A 158 -27.95 -9.93 -19.32
CA PRO A 158 -26.59 -10.35 -19.61
C PRO A 158 -26.18 -9.88 -21.01
N ASP A 159 -24.98 -9.35 -21.14
CA ASP A 159 -24.36 -8.98 -22.42
C ASP A 159 -23.75 -10.18 -23.15
N ARG A 160 -23.87 -11.39 -22.58
CA ARG A 160 -23.54 -12.69 -23.20
C ARG A 160 -24.79 -13.43 -23.70
N PRO A 161 -24.87 -13.84 -24.99
CA PRO A 161 -26.05 -14.50 -25.57
C PRO A 161 -26.42 -15.87 -24.96
N ASP A 162 -25.43 -16.56 -24.41
CA ASP A 162 -25.47 -17.91 -23.85
C ASP A 162 -25.58 -17.93 -22.31
N ALA A 163 -25.59 -16.76 -21.67
CA ALA A 163 -25.79 -16.64 -20.23
C ALA A 163 -27.29 -16.74 -19.85
N LEU A 164 -27.59 -17.50 -18.81
CA LEU A 164 -28.91 -17.56 -18.16
C LEU A 164 -29.16 -16.29 -17.33
N PHE A 165 -28.17 -15.87 -16.56
CA PHE A 165 -28.13 -14.61 -15.82
C PHE A 165 -26.68 -14.19 -15.58
N GLY A 166 -26.48 -12.93 -15.22
CA GLY A 166 -25.16 -12.37 -14.94
C GLY A 166 -25.14 -11.55 -13.66
N PHE A 167 -23.99 -11.48 -13.03
CA PHE A 167 -23.72 -10.63 -11.87
C PHE A 167 -22.58 -9.68 -12.18
N ARG A 168 -22.75 -8.43 -11.75
CA ARG A 168 -21.68 -7.46 -11.66
C ARG A 168 -21.24 -7.36 -10.21
N HIS A 169 -19.97 -7.67 -10.00
CA HIS A 169 -19.30 -7.52 -8.74
C HIS A 169 -18.45 -6.26 -8.78
N VAL A 170 -18.69 -5.35 -7.85
CA VAL A 170 -17.94 -4.10 -7.73
C VAL A 170 -17.38 -4.03 -6.33
N PHE A 171 -16.08 -3.89 -6.21
CA PHE A 171 -15.45 -3.55 -4.94
C PHE A 171 -14.48 -2.40 -5.12
N GLY A 172 -14.08 -1.77 -4.02
CA GLY A 172 -13.21 -0.62 -4.09
C GLY A 172 -13.01 0.07 -2.75
N VAL A 173 -12.46 1.27 -2.83
CA VAL A 173 -12.17 2.13 -1.67
C VAL A 173 -12.81 3.49 -1.88
N LYS A 174 -13.45 3.99 -0.82
CA LYS A 174 -13.93 5.36 -0.70
C LYS A 174 -13.01 6.14 0.22
N GLU A 175 -12.75 7.39 -0.11
CA GLU A 175 -12.11 8.39 0.74
C GLU A 175 -13.15 9.46 1.02
N ASP A 176 -13.54 9.67 2.29
CA ASP A 176 -14.59 10.62 2.67
C ASP A 176 -15.87 10.49 1.83
N SER A 177 -16.34 9.24 1.65
CA SER A 177 -17.49 8.86 0.80
C SER A 177 -17.31 9.01 -0.72
N ARG A 178 -16.17 9.52 -1.20
CA ARG A 178 -15.85 9.62 -2.63
C ARG A 178 -15.12 8.37 -3.11
N LEU A 179 -15.54 7.79 -4.22
CA LEU A 179 -14.86 6.65 -4.85
C LEU A 179 -13.45 7.04 -5.33
N VAL A 180 -12.42 6.35 -4.86
CA VAL A 180 -11.00 6.60 -5.22
C VAL A 180 -10.32 5.43 -5.91
N ALA A 181 -10.83 4.22 -5.72
CA ALA A 181 -10.42 3.03 -6.47
C ALA A 181 -11.61 2.09 -6.64
N THR A 182 -11.71 1.44 -7.79
CA THR A 182 -12.76 0.45 -8.07
C THR A 182 -12.24 -0.65 -8.97
N VAL A 183 -12.72 -1.85 -8.72
CA VAL A 183 -12.54 -3.04 -9.55
C VAL A 183 -13.91 -3.60 -9.85
N GLU A 184 -14.17 -3.88 -11.13
CA GLU A 184 -15.40 -4.51 -11.60
C GLU A 184 -15.06 -5.89 -12.18
N HIS A 185 -15.81 -6.91 -11.74
CA HIS A 185 -15.77 -8.25 -12.29
C HIS A 185 -17.18 -8.70 -12.70
N LYS A 186 -17.32 -9.24 -13.91
CA LYS A 186 -18.59 -9.80 -14.40
C LYS A 186 -18.54 -11.31 -14.36
N GLN A 187 -19.54 -11.91 -13.74
CA GLN A 187 -19.75 -13.35 -13.70
C GLN A 187 -21.02 -13.69 -14.49
N TYR A 188 -20.97 -14.80 -15.23
CA TYR A 188 -22.09 -15.32 -15.99
C TYR A 188 -22.34 -16.76 -15.57
N VAL A 189 -23.62 -17.13 -15.44
CA VAL A 189 -24.04 -18.53 -15.35
C VAL A 189 -24.48 -18.95 -16.74
N MET A 190 -23.82 -19.96 -17.32
CA MET A 190 -24.05 -20.37 -18.70
C MET A 190 -25.19 -21.39 -18.78
N LYS A 191 -25.86 -21.47 -19.93
CA LYS A 191 -26.93 -22.46 -20.17
C LYS A 191 -26.48 -23.91 -20.05
N ASP A 192 -25.19 -24.18 -20.28
CA ASP A 192 -24.61 -25.53 -20.27
C ASP A 192 -24.08 -25.95 -18.88
N ASP A 193 -24.09 -25.04 -17.89
CA ASP A 193 -23.65 -25.29 -16.52
C ASP A 193 -24.76 -25.88 -15.61
N THR A 194 -25.97 -26.07 -16.16
CA THR A 194 -27.17 -26.60 -15.49
C THR A 194 -27.67 -27.88 -16.13
#